data_AF-A0A2N2SJL7-F1
#
_entry.id   AF-A0A2N2SJL7-F1
#
_cell.length_a   1.000
_cell.length_b   1.000
_cell.length_c   1.000
_cell.angle_alpha   90.00
_cell.angle_beta   90.00
_cell.angle_gamma   90.00
#
_symmetry.space_group_name_H-M   'P 1'
#
loop_
_entity.id
_entity.type
_entity.pdbx_description
1 polymer ?
#
loop_
_entity_poly.entity_id
_entity_poly.type
_entity_poly.pdbx_seq_one_letter_code
_entity_poly.pdbx_strand_id
1 'polypeptide(L)'
;VCLRALDHSRLDRSLLTLGHAAGVWVVAFALSQEIGQRVASLVVGEGWQLAAFALPPALVLALLAQRARSDRWPLTHWRSAYLLWAAAPVAGALALWSAAAQTVGNGDASPLRYVPLLNPLDVVLIITLGAIAWWLQRAADVLERNAGSLVRLQAAIAATAFIAFNGMLLRAVHHTTGVAWNLSDLLASDTTQATLSLCWAVLGLGLMLLAGRRVSRMMWLAGAGLMGAVVIKLFLVDMAASGALARIVSFIGAGLLLLIVGYFSPLPPKRGENEAMAAGT
;
A
#
# COMPACT_ATOMS: atom_id res chain seq x y z
N VAL A 1 12.18 -51.53 10.33
CA VAL A 1 10.72 -51.31 10.14
C VAL A 1 10.23 -49.93 10.61
N CYS A 2 10.99 -49.17 11.41
CA CYS A 2 10.53 -47.89 11.98
C CYS A 2 10.92 -46.61 11.18
N LEU A 3 10.83 -46.62 9.85
CA LEU A 3 10.99 -45.40 9.02
C LEU A 3 9.77 -45.12 8.11
N ARG A 4 8.89 -46.10 7.85
CA ARG A 4 7.70 -45.91 7.01
C ARG A 4 6.50 -45.25 7.71
N ALA A 5 6.45 -45.27 9.05
CA ALA A 5 5.33 -44.69 9.81
C ALA A 5 5.44 -43.16 9.98
N LEU A 6 6.61 -42.57 9.77
CA LEU A 6 6.84 -41.12 9.90
C LEU A 6 6.52 -40.32 8.63
N ASP A 7 6.39 -40.99 7.48
CA ASP A 7 6.05 -40.31 6.21
C ASP A 7 4.54 -40.13 6.04
N HIS A 8 3.70 -41.11 6.41
CA HIS A 8 2.24 -40.98 6.24
C HIS A 8 1.66 -39.80 7.05
N SER A 9 2.06 -39.64 8.31
CA SER A 9 1.57 -38.53 9.15
C SER A 9 2.01 -37.14 8.67
N ARG A 10 3.19 -37.03 8.03
CA ARG A 10 3.70 -35.77 7.45
C ARG A 10 3.06 -35.47 6.10
N LEU A 11 2.86 -36.48 5.26
CA LEU A 11 2.18 -36.37 3.97
C LEU A 11 0.72 -35.93 4.18
N ASP A 12 0.00 -36.53 5.13
CA ASP A 12 -1.36 -36.13 5.48
C ASP A 12 -1.42 -34.68 5.96
N ARG A 13 -0.44 -34.24 6.77
CA ARG A 13 -0.40 -32.86 7.28
C ARG A 13 -0.13 -31.82 6.19
N SER A 14 0.77 -32.13 5.25
CA SER A 14 1.06 -31.26 4.11
C SER A 14 -0.12 -31.17 3.15
N LEU A 15 -0.79 -32.30 2.86
CA LEU A 15 -2.00 -32.34 2.03
C LEU A 15 -3.15 -31.55 2.67
N LEU A 16 -3.35 -31.66 3.98
CA LEU A 16 -4.34 -30.86 4.70
C LEU A 16 -3.99 -29.35 4.71
N THR A 17 -2.71 -29.01 4.86
CA THR A 17 -2.22 -27.63 4.76
C THR A 17 -2.56 -27.03 3.39
N LEU A 18 -2.23 -27.77 2.33
CA LEU A 18 -2.54 -27.37 0.95
C LEU A 18 -4.04 -27.34 0.70
N GLY A 19 -4.81 -28.27 1.26
CA GLY A 19 -6.27 -28.29 1.16
C GLY A 19 -6.92 -27.05 1.78
N HIS A 20 -6.46 -26.63 2.96
CA HIS A 20 -6.92 -25.38 3.58
C HIS A 20 -6.55 -24.15 2.77
N ALA A 21 -5.33 -24.08 2.21
CA ALA A 21 -4.90 -22.98 1.37
C ALA A 21 -5.67 -22.93 0.04
N ALA A 22 -5.77 -24.07 -0.65
CA ALA A 22 -6.50 -24.21 -1.91
C ALA A 22 -7.99 -23.89 -1.73
N GLY A 23 -8.61 -24.33 -0.63
CA GLY A 23 -10.00 -23.98 -0.33
C GLY A 23 -10.20 -22.47 -0.21
N VAL A 24 -9.29 -21.77 0.46
CA VAL A 24 -9.33 -20.29 0.53
C VAL A 24 -9.15 -19.68 -0.86
N TRP A 25 -8.21 -20.16 -1.67
CA TRP A 25 -7.99 -19.62 -3.02
C TRP A 25 -9.20 -19.82 -3.92
N VAL A 26 -9.80 -21.02 -3.90
CA VAL A 26 -11.01 -21.32 -4.66
C VAL A 26 -12.16 -20.42 -4.23
N VAL A 27 -12.37 -20.24 -2.92
CA VAL A 27 -13.44 -19.35 -2.41
C VAL A 27 -13.17 -17.89 -2.80
N ALA A 28 -11.94 -17.40 -2.61
CA ALA A 28 -11.59 -16.02 -2.96
C ALA A 28 -11.74 -15.76 -4.46
N PHE A 29 -11.29 -16.70 -5.30
CA PHE A 29 -11.43 -16.62 -6.75
C PHE A 29 -12.89 -16.74 -7.20
N ALA A 30 -13.64 -17.71 -6.68
CA ALA A 30 -15.05 -17.88 -7.03
C ALA A 30 -15.89 -16.65 -6.64
N LEU A 31 -15.68 -16.09 -5.43
CA LEU A 31 -16.36 -14.85 -5.02
C LEU A 31 -15.95 -13.65 -5.89
N SER A 32 -14.67 -13.54 -6.23
CA SER A 32 -14.16 -12.50 -7.15
C SER A 32 -14.81 -12.60 -8.53
N GLN A 33 -14.88 -13.80 -9.10
CA GLN A 33 -15.50 -14.04 -10.41
C GLN A 33 -17.02 -13.82 -10.38
N GLU A 34 -17.71 -14.36 -9.38
CA GLU A 34 -19.17 -14.21 -9.26
C GLU A 34 -19.57 -12.74 -9.12
N ILE A 35 -18.91 -12.00 -8.21
CA ILE A 35 -19.22 -10.57 -7.99
C ILE A 35 -18.79 -9.73 -9.19
N GLY A 36 -17.62 -10.00 -9.75
CA GLY A 36 -17.13 -9.32 -10.94
C GLY A 36 -18.05 -9.50 -12.14
N GLN A 37 -18.49 -10.72 -12.43
CA GLN A 37 -19.42 -11.01 -13.52
C GLN A 37 -20.81 -10.40 -13.29
N ARG A 38 -21.31 -10.42 -12.05
CA ARG A 38 -22.58 -9.76 -11.70
C ARG A 38 -22.53 -8.26 -11.85
N VAL A 39 -21.40 -7.62 -11.55
CA VAL A 39 -21.25 -6.18 -11.74
C VAL A 39 -20.99 -5.85 -13.21
N ALA A 40 -20.27 -6.69 -13.94
CA ALA A 40 -20.02 -6.52 -15.38
C ALA A 40 -21.30 -6.59 -16.23
N SER A 41 -22.36 -7.24 -15.74
CA SER A 41 -23.67 -7.23 -16.41
C SER A 41 -24.50 -5.97 -16.15
N LEU A 42 -24.06 -5.10 -15.22
CA LEU A 42 -24.70 -3.82 -14.94
C LEU A 42 -24.12 -2.71 -15.83
N VAL A 43 -24.95 -1.71 -16.15
CA VAL A 43 -24.51 -0.51 -16.86
C VAL A 43 -23.88 0.45 -15.85
N VAL A 44 -22.65 0.15 -15.44
CA VAL A 44 -21.85 0.94 -14.47
C VAL A 44 -20.46 1.25 -15.03
N GLY A 45 -19.89 2.35 -14.55
CA GLY A 45 -18.56 2.80 -14.92
C GLY A 45 -17.47 1.78 -14.59
N GLU A 46 -16.36 1.86 -15.31
CA GLU A 46 -15.23 0.93 -15.19
C GLU A 46 -14.69 0.81 -13.76
N GLY A 47 -14.74 1.89 -12.97
CA GLY A 47 -14.30 1.90 -11.59
C GLY A 47 -15.05 0.87 -10.74
N TRP A 48 -16.35 0.69 -10.97
CA TRP A 48 -17.16 -0.35 -10.32
C TRP A 48 -16.75 -1.75 -10.78
N GLN A 49 -16.55 -1.92 -12.09
CA GLN A 49 -16.21 -3.21 -12.68
C GLN A 49 -14.87 -3.73 -12.12
N LEU A 50 -13.84 -2.89 -12.08
CA LEU A 50 -12.55 -3.25 -11.51
C LEU A 50 -12.63 -3.48 -9.99
N ALA A 51 -13.33 -2.60 -9.27
CA ALA A 51 -13.53 -2.71 -7.82
C ALA A 51 -14.18 -4.04 -7.42
N ALA A 52 -15.15 -4.52 -8.21
CA ALA A 52 -15.90 -5.74 -7.96
C ALA A 52 -15.03 -7.00 -7.90
N PHE A 53 -13.96 -7.08 -8.71
CA PHE A 53 -13.06 -8.23 -8.70
C PHE A 53 -12.13 -8.25 -7.48
N ALA A 54 -11.68 -7.09 -6.99
CA ALA A 54 -10.70 -7.00 -5.91
C ALA A 54 -11.32 -6.99 -4.52
N LEU A 55 -12.53 -6.46 -4.36
CA LEU A 55 -13.18 -6.35 -3.05
C LEU A 55 -13.34 -7.72 -2.34
N PRO A 56 -13.84 -8.79 -2.99
CA PRO A 56 -14.04 -10.07 -2.30
C PRO A 56 -12.75 -10.70 -1.76
N PRO A 57 -11.65 -10.87 -2.54
CA PRO A 57 -10.40 -11.40 -2.01
C PRO A 57 -9.78 -10.49 -0.94
N ALA A 58 -9.94 -9.16 -1.02
CA ALA A 58 -9.51 -8.24 0.04
C ALA A 58 -10.26 -8.47 1.36
N LEU A 59 -11.58 -8.68 1.31
CA LEU A 59 -12.40 -9.02 2.48
C LEU A 59 -12.05 -10.39 3.05
N VAL A 60 -11.80 -11.39 2.21
CA VAL A 60 -11.33 -12.72 2.64
C VAL A 60 -9.98 -12.59 3.35
N LEU A 61 -9.03 -11.83 2.80
CA LEU A 61 -7.72 -11.60 3.41
C LEU A 61 -7.86 -10.91 4.79
N ALA A 62 -8.68 -9.87 4.88
CA ALA A 62 -8.97 -9.17 6.13
C ALA A 62 -9.61 -10.09 7.17
N LEU A 63 -10.57 -10.94 6.75
CA LEU A 63 -11.22 -11.91 7.62
C LEU A 63 -10.22 -12.95 8.14
N LEU A 64 -9.32 -13.46 7.30
CA LEU A 64 -8.26 -14.38 7.73
C LEU A 64 -7.33 -13.71 8.74
N ALA A 65 -6.90 -12.47 8.47
CA ALA A 65 -6.06 -11.69 9.39
C ALA A 65 -6.74 -11.42 10.74
N GLN A 66 -8.05 -11.19 10.74
CA GLN A 66 -8.86 -11.00 11.94
C GLN A 66 -9.02 -12.30 12.72
N ARG A 67 -9.42 -13.38 12.04
CA ARG A 67 -9.80 -14.66 12.65
C ARG A 67 -8.60 -15.53 13.04
N ALA A 68 -7.42 -15.30 12.49
CA ALA A 68 -6.20 -16.04 12.87
C ALA A 68 -5.73 -15.80 14.32
N ARG A 69 -6.34 -14.84 15.04
CA ARG A 69 -6.16 -14.67 16.49
C ARG A 69 -7.22 -15.39 17.34
N SER A 70 -8.21 -16.03 16.73
CA SER A 70 -9.27 -16.72 17.44
C SER A 70 -8.83 -18.11 17.86
N ASP A 71 -9.23 -18.54 19.06
CA ASP A 71 -8.99 -19.90 19.54
C ASP A 71 -9.92 -20.95 18.93
N ARG A 72 -10.72 -20.57 17.93
CA ARG A 72 -11.68 -21.47 17.28
C ARG A 72 -10.99 -22.40 16.28
N TRP A 73 -11.35 -23.67 16.37
CA TRP A 73 -11.06 -24.66 15.33
C TRP A 73 -11.71 -24.26 13.99
N PRO A 74 -11.07 -24.46 12.82
CA PRO A 74 -9.75 -25.06 12.58
C PRO A 74 -8.56 -24.06 12.56
N LEU A 75 -8.80 -22.77 12.83
CA LEU A 75 -7.80 -21.72 12.62
C LEU A 75 -6.63 -21.77 13.60
N THR A 76 -6.83 -22.29 14.81
CA THR A 76 -5.76 -22.44 15.82
C THR A 76 -4.68 -23.42 15.40
N HIS A 77 -5.07 -24.60 14.97
CA HIS A 77 -4.15 -25.71 14.67
C HIS A 77 -3.42 -25.50 13.34
N TRP A 78 -4.01 -24.72 12.43
CA TRP A 78 -3.50 -24.49 11.08
C TRP A 78 -3.20 -23.01 10.81
N ARG A 79 -2.91 -22.23 11.86
CA ARG A 79 -2.67 -20.78 11.73
C ARG A 79 -1.60 -20.44 10.68
N SER A 80 -0.50 -21.18 10.66
CA SER A 80 0.57 -20.99 9.65
C SER A 80 0.10 -21.32 8.23
N ALA A 81 -0.74 -22.36 8.06
CA ALA A 81 -1.35 -22.70 6.78
C ALA A 81 -2.19 -21.53 6.24
N TYR A 82 -3.04 -20.95 7.09
CA TYR A 82 -3.91 -19.84 6.69
C TYR A 82 -3.16 -18.52 6.48
N LEU A 83 -2.23 -18.15 7.36
CA LEU A 83 -1.55 -16.86 7.27
C LEU A 83 -0.40 -16.84 6.25
N LEU A 84 0.28 -17.97 6.05
CA LEU A 84 1.40 -18.07 5.11
C LEU A 84 0.92 -18.59 3.76
N TRP A 85 0.44 -19.83 3.71
CA TRP A 85 0.13 -20.51 2.45
C TRP A 85 -1.17 -20.00 1.82
N ALA A 86 -2.21 -19.74 2.60
CA ALA A 86 -3.46 -19.24 2.04
C ALA A 86 -3.39 -17.73 1.75
N ALA A 87 -3.04 -16.92 2.77
CA ALA A 87 -3.16 -15.47 2.71
C ALA A 87 -2.02 -14.77 1.94
N ALA A 88 -0.77 -15.27 1.99
CA ALA A 88 0.33 -14.57 1.31
C ALA A 88 0.18 -14.52 -0.23
N PRO A 89 -0.21 -15.61 -0.92
CA PRO A 89 -0.49 -15.54 -2.36
C PRO A 89 -1.66 -14.60 -2.70
N VAL A 90 -2.72 -14.59 -1.88
CA VAL A 90 -3.85 -13.66 -2.06
C VAL A 90 -3.39 -12.21 -1.88
N ALA A 91 -2.58 -11.92 -0.86
CA ALA A 91 -2.00 -10.60 -0.65
C ALA A 91 -1.07 -10.19 -1.81
N GLY A 92 -0.27 -11.11 -2.32
CA GLY A 92 0.59 -10.89 -3.49
C GLY A 92 -0.21 -10.59 -4.76
N ALA A 93 -1.25 -11.38 -5.04
CA ALA A 93 -2.16 -11.15 -6.15
C ALA A 93 -2.86 -9.79 -6.04
N LEU A 94 -3.31 -9.42 -4.84
CA LEU A 94 -3.93 -8.12 -4.59
C LEU A 94 -2.95 -6.94 -4.72
N ALA A 95 -1.69 -7.11 -4.31
CA ALA A 95 -0.65 -6.10 -4.50
C ALA A 95 -0.34 -5.90 -6.00
N LEU A 96 -0.22 -6.99 -6.75
CA LEU A 96 -0.04 -6.94 -8.21
C LEU A 96 -1.24 -6.30 -8.89
N TRP A 97 -2.46 -6.70 -8.51
CA TRP A 97 -3.69 -6.09 -9.00
C TRP A 97 -3.73 -4.58 -8.70
N SER A 98 -3.33 -4.17 -7.49
CA SER A 98 -3.32 -2.74 -7.10
C SER A 98 -2.36 -1.92 -7.94
N ALA A 99 -1.23 -2.50 -8.37
CA ALA A 99 -0.30 -1.85 -9.29
C ALA A 99 -0.84 -1.83 -10.72
N ALA A 100 -1.40 -2.94 -11.20
CA ALA A 100 -1.93 -3.08 -12.55
C ALA A 100 -3.19 -2.23 -12.78
N ALA A 101 -4.05 -2.08 -11.78
CA ALA A 101 -5.28 -1.28 -11.87
C ALA A 101 -5.02 0.19 -12.24
N GLN A 102 -3.79 0.68 -12.04
CA GLN A 102 -3.40 2.05 -12.37
C GLN A 102 -3.30 2.32 -13.88
N THR A 103 -3.13 1.27 -14.69
CA THR A 103 -3.00 1.39 -16.16
C THR A 103 -4.24 0.93 -16.92
N VAL A 104 -5.16 0.24 -16.25
CA VAL A 104 -6.30 -0.39 -16.92
C VAL A 104 -7.46 0.59 -17.08
N GLY A 105 -7.74 1.42 -16.06
CA GLY A 105 -8.96 2.23 -16.06
C GLY A 105 -8.85 3.62 -15.47
N ASN A 106 -9.72 4.51 -15.95
CA ASN A 106 -9.82 5.90 -15.50
C ASN A 106 -10.59 6.06 -14.18
N GLY A 107 -11.15 4.97 -13.64
CA GLY A 107 -11.92 4.96 -12.40
C GLY A 107 -13.27 5.67 -12.49
N ASP A 108 -13.91 5.63 -13.67
CA ASP A 108 -15.27 6.13 -13.85
C ASP A 108 -16.22 5.57 -12.78
N ALA A 109 -16.95 6.48 -12.13
CA ALA A 109 -17.84 6.21 -11.00
C ALA A 109 -19.31 6.11 -11.40
N SER A 110 -19.63 6.26 -12.69
CA SER A 110 -21.00 6.24 -13.22
C SER A 110 -21.80 5.05 -12.66
N PRO A 111 -23.05 5.24 -12.21
CA PRO A 111 -23.88 6.45 -12.32
C PRO A 111 -23.66 7.50 -11.20
N LEU A 112 -22.78 7.23 -10.24
CA LEU A 112 -22.50 8.19 -9.17
C LEU A 112 -21.68 9.37 -9.70
N ARG A 113 -21.88 10.54 -9.10
CA ARG A 113 -21.00 11.69 -9.33
C ARG A 113 -19.58 11.33 -8.89
N TYR A 114 -18.62 11.61 -9.75
CA TYR A 114 -17.21 11.42 -9.41
C TYR A 114 -16.81 12.34 -8.24
N VAL A 115 -16.25 11.74 -7.20
CA VAL A 115 -15.63 12.45 -6.06
C VAL A 115 -14.18 11.98 -5.96
N PRO A 116 -13.19 12.90 -6.00
CA PRO A 116 -11.78 12.55 -5.85
C PRO A 116 -11.52 11.65 -4.64
N LEU A 117 -10.72 10.60 -4.83
CA LEU A 117 -10.34 9.61 -3.80
C LEU A 117 -11.49 8.76 -3.24
N LEU A 118 -12.74 9.01 -3.64
CA LEU A 118 -13.94 8.31 -3.16
C LEU A 118 -14.71 7.61 -4.28
N ASN A 119 -14.13 7.51 -5.47
CA ASN A 119 -14.68 6.63 -6.50
C ASN A 119 -14.53 5.15 -6.07
N PRO A 120 -15.34 4.23 -6.63
CA PRO A 120 -15.38 2.83 -6.19
C PRO A 120 -14.02 2.13 -6.25
N LEU A 121 -13.25 2.38 -7.30
CA LEU A 121 -11.92 1.78 -7.49
C LEU A 121 -10.96 2.23 -6.40
N ASP A 122 -10.92 3.54 -6.13
CA ASP A 122 -10.05 4.13 -5.12
C ASP A 122 -10.40 3.65 -3.70
N VAL A 123 -11.70 3.54 -3.38
CA VAL A 123 -12.17 2.97 -2.10
C VAL A 123 -11.71 1.52 -1.96
N VAL A 124 -11.87 0.70 -2.99
CA VAL A 124 -11.45 -0.71 -2.95
C VAL A 124 -9.92 -0.83 -2.91
N LEU A 125 -9.17 0.05 -3.57
CA LEU A 125 -7.70 0.10 -3.45
C LEU A 125 -7.28 0.40 -2.00
N ILE A 126 -7.92 1.37 -1.33
CA ILE A 126 -7.66 1.68 0.08
C ILE A 126 -7.98 0.47 0.96
N ILE A 127 -9.13 -0.18 0.76
CA ILE A 127 -9.52 -1.39 1.51
C ILE A 127 -8.51 -2.51 1.27
N THR A 128 -8.08 -2.70 0.03
CA THR A 128 -7.16 -3.78 -0.37
C THR A 128 -5.78 -3.58 0.26
N LEU A 129 -5.19 -2.40 0.12
CA LEU A 129 -3.90 -2.06 0.73
C LEU A 129 -3.99 -2.09 2.25
N GLY A 130 -5.11 -1.64 2.83
CA GLY A 130 -5.40 -1.74 4.26
C GLY A 130 -5.47 -3.19 4.74
N ALA A 131 -6.13 -4.08 3.98
CA ALA A 131 -6.21 -5.50 4.27
C ALA A 131 -4.84 -6.19 4.19
N ILE A 132 -4.01 -5.86 3.19
CA ILE A 132 -2.63 -6.34 3.07
C ILE A 132 -1.79 -5.87 4.26
N ALA A 133 -1.84 -4.58 4.60
CA ALA A 133 -1.10 -4.03 5.73
C ALA A 133 -1.56 -4.65 7.06
N TRP A 134 -2.87 -4.87 7.22
CA TRP A 134 -3.43 -5.50 8.40
C TRP A 134 -3.01 -6.98 8.50
N TRP A 135 -3.09 -7.73 7.42
CA TRP A 135 -2.57 -9.10 7.35
C TRP A 135 -1.08 -9.16 7.70
N LEU A 136 -0.25 -8.28 7.12
CA LEU A 136 1.19 -8.25 7.39
C LEU A 136 1.48 -8.02 8.87
N GLN A 137 0.77 -7.07 9.51
CA GLN A 137 0.89 -6.84 10.96
C GLN A 137 0.46 -8.05 11.80
N ARG A 138 -0.56 -8.79 11.35
CA ARG A 138 -1.12 -9.94 12.05
C ARG A 138 -0.33 -11.23 11.86
N ALA A 139 0.36 -11.34 10.74
CA ALA A 139 1.14 -12.49 10.35
C ALA A 139 2.65 -12.28 10.54
N ALA A 140 3.08 -11.10 11.00
CA ALA A 140 4.50 -10.73 11.14
C ALA A 140 5.31 -11.79 11.90
N ASP A 141 4.79 -12.28 13.03
CA ASP A 141 5.45 -13.29 13.86
C ASP A 141 5.64 -14.63 13.11
N VAL A 142 4.67 -15.02 12.28
CA VAL A 142 4.73 -16.25 11.49
C VAL A 142 5.66 -16.06 10.30
N LEU A 143 5.57 -14.93 9.59
CA LEU A 143 6.42 -14.63 8.44
C LEU A 143 7.89 -14.48 8.86
N GLU A 144 8.19 -13.77 9.95
CA GLU A 144 9.58 -13.58 10.41
C GLU A 144 10.24 -14.90 10.79
N ARG A 145 9.50 -15.80 11.45
CA ARG A 145 9.98 -17.13 11.81
C ARG A 145 10.27 -18.03 10.60
N ASN A 146 9.55 -17.86 9.49
CA ASN A 146 9.64 -18.76 8.33
C ASN A 146 10.45 -18.17 7.15
N ALA A 147 10.42 -16.85 6.97
CA ALA A 147 10.99 -16.14 5.81
C ALA A 147 12.00 -15.05 6.19
N GLY A 148 12.23 -14.80 7.49
CA GLY A 148 13.17 -13.80 7.99
C GLY A 148 12.62 -12.38 7.92
N SER A 149 13.54 -11.39 7.86
CA SER A 149 13.21 -9.96 7.95
C SER A 149 12.18 -9.51 6.90
N LEU A 150 11.13 -8.81 7.36
CA LEU A 150 10.03 -8.33 6.52
C LEU A 150 10.28 -6.98 5.86
N VAL A 151 11.45 -6.37 6.06
CA VAL A 151 11.74 -5.01 5.58
C VAL A 151 11.52 -4.87 4.07
N ARG A 152 11.96 -5.86 3.27
CA ARG A 152 11.75 -5.84 1.81
C ARG A 152 10.27 -5.93 1.42
N LEU A 153 9.51 -6.76 2.13
CA LEU A 153 8.07 -6.92 1.88
C LEU A 153 7.30 -5.66 2.28
N GLN A 154 7.63 -5.06 3.43
CA GLN A 154 7.09 -3.78 3.88
C GLN A 154 7.40 -2.66 2.89
N ALA A 155 8.64 -2.61 2.37
CA ALA A 155 9.03 -1.64 1.35
C ALA A 155 8.28 -1.85 0.03
N ALA A 156 8.10 -3.09 -0.41
CA ALA A 156 7.32 -3.39 -1.61
C ALA A 156 5.85 -2.96 -1.47
N ILE A 157 5.21 -3.26 -0.34
CA ILE A 157 3.82 -2.84 -0.06
C ILE A 157 3.72 -1.32 0.02
N ALA A 158 4.69 -0.65 0.65
CA ALA A 158 4.75 0.81 0.69
C ALA A 158 4.92 1.42 -0.70
N ALA A 159 5.75 0.82 -1.57
CA ALA A 159 5.90 1.24 -2.96
C ALA A 159 4.60 1.05 -3.75
N THR A 160 3.92 -0.09 -3.61
CA THR A 160 2.60 -0.31 -4.22
C THR A 160 1.58 0.72 -3.73
N ALA A 161 1.55 1.03 -2.43
CA ALA A 161 0.66 2.04 -1.88
C ALA A 161 0.98 3.45 -2.41
N PHE A 162 2.26 3.78 -2.60
CA PHE A 162 2.67 5.05 -3.19
C PHE A 162 2.28 5.15 -4.68
N ILE A 163 2.45 4.07 -5.45
CA ILE A 163 1.99 3.99 -6.85
C ILE A 163 0.46 4.12 -6.92
N ALA A 164 -0.25 3.44 -6.02
CA ALA A 164 -1.71 3.54 -5.90
C ALA A 164 -2.13 4.99 -5.65
N PHE A 165 -1.54 5.63 -4.63
CA PHE A 165 -1.80 7.02 -4.28
C PHE A 165 -1.58 7.98 -5.46
N ASN A 166 -0.48 7.84 -6.20
CA ASN A 166 -0.24 8.69 -7.37
C ASN A 166 -1.31 8.50 -8.45
N GLY A 167 -1.71 7.27 -8.77
CA GLY A 167 -2.78 7.09 -9.78
C GLY A 167 -4.16 7.54 -9.30
N MET A 168 -4.45 7.53 -7.98
CA MET A 168 -5.66 8.17 -7.44
C MET A 168 -5.65 9.68 -7.69
N LEU A 169 -4.50 10.34 -7.50
CA LEU A 169 -4.33 11.77 -7.82
C LEU A 169 -4.48 12.04 -9.32
N LEU A 170 -3.90 11.19 -10.17
CA LEU A 170 -4.06 11.30 -11.63
C LEU A 170 -5.52 11.15 -12.04
N ARG A 171 -6.26 10.17 -11.48
CA ARG A 171 -7.70 10.02 -11.74
C ARG A 171 -8.48 11.24 -11.28
N ALA A 172 -8.15 11.78 -10.12
CA ALA A 172 -8.78 13.00 -9.61
C ALA A 172 -8.58 14.17 -10.58
N VAL A 173 -7.37 14.37 -11.11
CA VAL A 173 -7.10 15.43 -12.10
C VAL A 173 -7.84 15.17 -13.41
N HIS A 174 -7.81 13.94 -13.93
CA HIS A 174 -8.52 13.54 -15.14
C HIS A 174 -10.01 13.92 -15.07
N HIS A 175 -10.71 13.52 -14.01
CA HIS A 175 -12.15 13.74 -13.87
C HIS A 175 -12.53 15.18 -13.49
N THR A 176 -11.62 15.95 -12.88
CA THR A 176 -11.90 17.34 -12.48
C THR A 176 -11.53 18.37 -13.55
N THR A 177 -10.54 18.08 -14.40
CA THR A 177 -10.04 19.00 -15.42
C THR A 177 -10.38 18.57 -16.84
N GLY A 178 -10.78 17.31 -17.06
CA GLY A 178 -11.08 16.77 -18.39
C GLY A 178 -9.85 16.44 -19.24
N VAL A 179 -8.64 16.56 -18.69
CA VAL A 179 -7.40 16.09 -19.36
C VAL A 179 -7.56 14.61 -19.69
N ALA A 180 -7.25 14.17 -20.91
CA ALA A 180 -7.44 12.79 -21.33
C ALA A 180 -6.74 11.78 -20.40
N TRP A 181 -7.31 10.58 -20.23
CA TRP A 181 -6.69 9.49 -19.45
C TRP A 181 -5.53 8.85 -20.25
N ASN A 182 -4.49 9.64 -20.45
CA ASN A 182 -3.23 9.25 -21.06
C ASN A 182 -2.10 9.77 -20.18
N LEU A 183 -1.12 8.91 -19.88
CA LEU A 183 -0.03 9.27 -18.99
C LEU A 183 0.80 10.46 -19.50
N SER A 184 1.03 10.58 -20.82
CA SER A 184 1.78 11.73 -21.36
C SER A 184 1.04 13.04 -21.13
N ASP A 185 -0.28 13.05 -21.39
CA ASP A 185 -1.11 14.26 -21.32
C ASP A 185 -1.30 14.67 -19.86
N LEU A 186 -1.51 13.69 -18.98
CA LEU A 186 -1.62 13.94 -17.54
C LEU A 186 -0.31 14.48 -16.97
N LEU A 187 0.85 13.92 -17.34
CA LEU A 187 2.14 14.41 -16.84
C LEU A 187 2.55 15.75 -17.46
N ALA A 188 2.08 16.08 -18.68
CA ALA A 188 2.30 17.39 -19.28
C ALA A 188 1.46 18.51 -18.64
N SER A 189 0.38 18.16 -17.92
CA SER A 189 -0.50 19.14 -17.30
C SER A 189 0.12 19.81 -16.06
N ASP A 190 0.15 21.14 -16.07
CA ASP A 190 0.57 21.95 -14.91
C ASP A 190 -0.27 21.64 -13.66
N THR A 191 -1.57 21.37 -13.84
CA THR A 191 -2.47 21.05 -12.73
C THR A 191 -2.08 19.72 -12.07
N THR A 192 -1.70 18.72 -12.87
CA THR A 192 -1.16 17.45 -12.35
C THR A 192 0.13 17.69 -11.59
N GLN A 193 1.06 18.47 -12.16
CA GLN A 193 2.34 18.72 -11.52
C GLN A 193 2.19 19.43 -10.17
N ALA A 194 1.33 20.45 -10.10
CA ALA A 194 1.00 21.15 -8.87
C ALA A 194 0.32 20.24 -7.84
N THR A 195 -0.68 19.45 -8.27
CA THR A 195 -1.42 18.52 -7.40
C THR A 195 -0.48 17.47 -6.80
N LEU A 196 0.37 16.85 -7.61
CA LEU A 196 1.35 15.86 -7.14
C LEU A 196 2.33 16.49 -6.13
N SER A 197 2.86 17.68 -6.43
CA SER A 197 3.81 18.36 -5.53
C SER A 197 3.18 18.70 -4.18
N LEU A 198 1.96 19.26 -4.18
CA LEU A 198 1.23 19.58 -2.96
C LEU A 198 0.91 18.32 -2.14
N CYS A 199 0.38 17.28 -2.78
CA CYS A 199 0.03 16.04 -2.10
C CYS A 199 1.26 15.31 -1.57
N TRP A 200 2.38 15.30 -2.30
CA TRP A 200 3.65 14.73 -1.81
C TRP A 200 4.21 15.51 -0.63
N ALA A 201 4.10 16.85 -0.62
CA ALA A 201 4.52 17.66 0.52
C ALA A 201 3.68 17.35 1.78
N VAL A 202 2.36 17.28 1.64
CA VAL A 202 1.45 16.91 2.73
C VAL A 202 1.73 15.48 3.23
N LEU A 203 1.94 14.53 2.31
CA LEU A 203 2.27 13.15 2.65
C LEU A 203 3.63 13.05 3.37
N GLY A 204 4.66 13.73 2.86
CA GLY A 204 5.99 13.76 3.44
C GLY A 204 5.99 14.33 4.86
N LEU A 205 5.37 15.49 5.04
CA LEU A 205 5.18 16.10 6.36
C LEU A 205 4.38 15.19 7.29
N GLY A 206 3.27 14.62 6.81
CA GLY A 206 2.44 13.68 7.58
C GLY A 206 3.22 12.46 8.06
N LEU A 207 4.08 11.88 7.20
CA LEU A 207 4.96 10.76 7.54
C LEU A 207 5.96 11.13 8.64
N MET A 208 6.58 12.31 8.55
CA MET A 208 7.54 12.78 9.56
C MET A 208 6.87 13.05 10.92
N LEU A 209 5.67 13.64 10.91
CA LEU A 209 4.87 13.85 12.14
C LEU A 209 4.44 12.52 12.78
N LEU A 210 3.97 11.56 11.98
CA LEU A 210 3.62 10.22 12.48
C LEU A 210 4.85 9.45 12.97
N ALA A 211 6.01 9.65 12.31
CA ALA A 211 7.26 9.02 12.70
C ALA A 211 7.72 9.47 14.08
N GLY A 212 7.54 10.75 14.42
CA GLY A 212 7.80 11.27 15.76
C GLY A 212 6.91 10.61 16.81
N ARG A 213 5.61 10.45 16.52
CA ARG A 213 4.65 9.77 17.42
C ARG A 213 4.91 8.26 17.58
N ARG A 214 5.39 7.60 16.52
CA ARG A 214 5.66 6.15 16.51
C ARG A 214 7.12 5.78 16.77
N VAL A 215 7.98 6.76 17.03
CA VAL A 215 9.44 6.61 17.20
C VAL A 215 10.04 5.75 16.06
N SER A 216 9.58 5.98 14.84
CA SER A 216 9.94 5.14 13.68
C SER A 216 10.91 5.87 12.76
N ARG A 217 12.19 5.52 12.86
CA ARG A 217 13.25 6.09 12.00
C ARG A 217 13.00 5.86 10.51
N MET A 218 12.46 4.69 10.14
CA MET A 218 12.17 4.38 8.73
C MET A 218 11.07 5.28 8.15
N MET A 219 10.01 5.54 8.91
CA MET A 219 8.94 6.46 8.49
C MET A 219 9.45 7.90 8.37
N TRP A 220 10.33 8.31 9.29
CA TRP A 220 10.96 9.63 9.25
C TRP A 220 11.82 9.80 8.00
N LEU A 221 12.69 8.82 7.71
CA LEU A 221 13.55 8.84 6.52
C LEU A 221 12.75 8.81 5.23
N ALA A 222 11.67 8.03 5.17
CA ALA A 222 10.77 8.02 4.01
C ALA A 222 10.10 9.39 3.78
N GLY A 223 9.60 10.02 4.86
CA GLY A 223 9.02 11.36 4.78
C GLY A 223 10.04 12.44 4.38
N ALA A 224 11.22 12.41 4.98
CA ALA A 224 12.32 13.33 4.65
C ALA A 224 12.78 13.15 3.19
N GLY A 225 12.90 11.91 2.71
CA GLY A 225 13.23 11.61 1.32
C GLY A 225 12.16 12.14 0.35
N LEU A 226 10.88 11.96 0.69
CA LEU A 226 9.77 12.49 -0.13
C LEU A 226 9.77 14.03 -0.15
N MET A 227 10.02 14.69 0.98
CA MET A 227 10.18 16.15 1.05
C MET A 227 11.36 16.63 0.21
N GLY A 228 12.50 15.94 0.28
CA GLY A 228 13.65 16.21 -0.58
C GLY A 228 13.31 16.10 -2.07
N ALA A 229 12.55 15.07 -2.45
CA ALA A 229 12.09 14.91 -3.84
C ALA A 229 11.16 16.05 -4.28
N VAL A 230 10.22 16.49 -3.44
CA VAL A 230 9.35 17.65 -3.73
C VAL A 230 10.18 18.91 -3.93
N VAL A 231 11.13 19.17 -3.02
CA VAL A 231 12.03 20.32 -3.12
C VAL A 231 12.82 20.29 -4.42
N ILE A 232 13.46 19.17 -4.74
CA ILE A 232 14.20 19.01 -6.01
C ILE A 232 13.28 19.23 -7.20
N LYS A 233 12.06 18.70 -7.18
CA LYS A 233 11.08 18.89 -8.25
C LYS A 233 10.74 20.36 -8.45
N LEU A 234 10.45 21.10 -7.36
CA LEU A 234 10.17 22.53 -7.42
C LEU A 234 11.34 23.31 -8.00
N PHE A 235 12.57 22.96 -7.62
CA PHE A 235 13.76 23.54 -8.24
C PHE A 235 13.83 23.30 -9.73
N LEU A 236 13.65 22.06 -10.18
CA LEU A 236 13.77 21.74 -11.61
C LEU A 236 12.71 22.48 -12.43
N VAL A 237 11.50 22.64 -11.88
CA VAL A 237 10.42 23.43 -12.50
C VAL A 237 10.75 24.92 -12.51
N ASP A 238 11.16 25.49 -11.37
CA ASP A 238 11.55 26.90 -11.26
C ASP A 238 12.80 27.23 -12.12
N MET A 239 13.76 26.32 -12.21
CA MET A 239 14.97 26.46 -13.04
C MET A 239 14.62 26.61 -14.53
N ALA A 240 13.63 25.86 -15.00
CA ALA A 240 13.20 25.87 -16.40
C ALA A 240 12.46 27.16 -16.79
N ALA A 241 11.80 27.81 -15.83
CA ALA A 241 10.95 28.98 -16.07
C ALA A 241 11.55 30.33 -15.62
N SER A 242 12.66 30.35 -14.87
CA SER A 242 13.10 31.56 -14.16
C SER A 242 14.55 32.03 -14.44
N GLY A 243 14.72 33.37 -14.44
CA GLY A 243 16.01 34.05 -14.57
C GLY A 243 16.91 33.93 -13.33
N ALA A 244 18.20 34.28 -13.46
CA ALA A 244 19.26 34.02 -12.47
C ALA A 244 18.93 34.40 -11.01
N LEU A 245 18.20 35.48 -10.77
CA LEU A 245 17.84 35.95 -9.43
C LEU A 245 16.80 35.05 -8.75
N ALA A 246 15.77 34.62 -9.49
CA ALA A 246 14.73 33.74 -8.97
C ALA A 246 15.31 32.39 -8.52
N ARG A 247 16.33 31.90 -9.25
CA ARG A 247 17.08 30.69 -8.91
C ARG A 247 17.73 30.77 -7.53
N ILE A 248 18.39 31.90 -7.21
CA ILE A 248 19.05 32.13 -5.91
C ILE A 248 18.00 32.14 -4.79
N VAL A 249 16.88 32.83 -4.99
CA VAL A 249 15.80 32.92 -4.00
C VAL A 249 15.17 31.55 -3.73
N SER A 250 14.88 30.75 -4.79
CA SER A 250 14.41 29.37 -4.61
C SER A 250 15.44 28.54 -3.83
N PHE A 251 16.75 28.71 -4.09
CA PHE A 251 17.82 27.94 -3.40
C PHE A 251 17.81 28.21 -1.89
N ILE A 252 17.68 29.47 -1.51
CA ILE A 252 17.58 29.89 -0.12
C ILE A 252 16.26 29.39 0.50
N GLY A 253 15.14 29.56 -0.20
CA GLY A 253 13.82 29.16 0.28
C GLY A 253 13.73 27.67 0.59
N ALA A 254 14.25 26.82 -0.30
CA ALA A 254 14.26 25.39 -0.03
C ALA A 254 15.30 24.98 1.02
N GLY A 255 16.47 25.63 1.05
CA GLY A 255 17.45 25.43 2.12
C GLY A 255 16.85 25.72 3.49
N LEU A 256 16.06 26.80 3.60
CA LEU A 256 15.34 27.16 4.81
C LEU A 256 14.24 26.14 5.15
N LEU A 257 13.49 25.66 4.16
CA LEU A 257 12.50 24.59 4.33
C LEU A 257 13.13 23.31 4.87
N LEU A 258 14.27 22.88 4.31
CA LEU A 258 15.03 21.73 4.79
C LEU A 258 15.53 21.94 6.23
N LEU A 259 15.95 23.16 6.57
CA LEU A 259 16.37 23.52 7.91
C LEU A 259 15.21 23.46 8.92
N ILE A 260 14.05 24.01 8.57
CA ILE A 260 12.82 23.99 9.39
C ILE A 260 12.38 22.55 9.64
N VAL A 261 12.34 21.74 8.59
CA VAL A 261 11.97 20.33 8.68
C VAL A 261 12.96 19.56 9.57
N GLY A 262 14.27 19.81 9.42
CA GLY A 262 15.31 19.21 10.25
C GLY A 262 15.25 19.65 11.72
N TYR A 263 14.86 20.89 11.99
CA TYR A 263 14.73 21.43 13.34
C TYR A 263 13.48 20.89 14.07
N PHE A 264 12.31 20.90 13.42
CA PHE A 264 11.05 20.50 14.06
C PHE A 264 10.78 18.99 14.04
N SER A 265 11.58 18.22 13.31
CA SER A 265 11.45 16.77 13.25
C SER A 265 12.79 16.11 13.52
N PRO A 266 13.29 16.12 14.77
CA PRO A 266 14.54 15.45 15.12
C PRO A 266 14.42 13.95 14.83
N LEU A 267 15.50 13.37 14.29
CA LEU A 267 15.59 11.95 13.97
C LEU A 267 15.35 11.12 15.25
N PRO A 268 14.39 10.17 15.26
CA PRO A 268 14.17 9.33 16.43
C PRO A 268 15.44 8.54 16.81
N PRO A 269 15.79 8.45 18.11
CA PRO A 269 16.99 7.77 18.59
C PRO A 269 16.98 6.27 18.24
N LYS A 270 18.17 5.65 18.16
CA LYS A 270 18.25 4.21 17.85
C LYS A 270 17.75 3.38 19.04
N ARG A 271 17.04 2.28 18.76
CA ARG A 271 16.45 1.39 19.78
C ARG A 271 17.46 0.89 20.84
N GLY A 272 18.75 0.76 20.47
CA GLY A 272 19.82 0.37 21.40
C GLY A 272 20.40 1.49 22.27
N GLU A 273 20.17 2.77 21.94
CA GLU A 273 20.58 3.91 22.78
C GLU A 273 19.61 4.11 23.95
N ASN A 274 18.33 3.77 23.79
CA ASN A 274 17.35 3.80 24.86
C ASN A 274 17.61 2.74 25.95
N GLU A 275 18.14 1.57 25.59
CA GLU A 275 18.53 0.53 26.56
C GLU A 275 19.78 0.95 27.35
N ALA A 276 20.75 1.60 26.71
CA ALA A 276 21.93 2.15 27.38
C ALA A 276 21.60 3.34 28.31
N MET A 277 20.64 4.18 27.92
CA MET A 277 20.18 5.32 28.73
C MET A 277 19.26 4.90 29.88
N ALA A 278 18.46 3.84 29.72
CA ALA A 278 17.61 3.28 30.78
C ALA A 278 18.37 2.35 31.76
N ALA A 279 19.49 1.74 31.33
CA ALA A 279 20.35 0.94 32.20
C ALA A 279 21.38 1.79 32.98
N GLY A 280 21.50 3.08 32.66
CA GLY A 280 22.40 4.05 33.31
C GLY A 280 21.71 5.02 34.29
N THR A 281 20.41 4.83 34.56
CA THR A 281 19.61 5.53 35.58
C THR A 281 19.16 4.57 36.66
#